data_AF-A0A1V5P3C2-F1
#
_entry.id   AF-A0A1V5P3C2-F1
#
_cell.length_a   1.000
_cell.length_b   1.000
_cell.length_c   1.000
_cell.angle_alpha   90.00
_cell.angle_beta   90.00
_cell.angle_gamma   90.00
#
_symmetry.space_group_name_H-M   'P 1'
#
loop_
_entity.id
_entity.type
_entity.pdbx_description
1 polymer ?
#
loop_
_entity_poly.entity_id
_entity_poly.type
_entity_poly.pdbx_seq_one_letter_code
_entity_poly.pdbx_strand_id
1 'polypeptide(L)' 'MDYSIVFTKADKLSNNERYKQMKEIKKKLNLEKENHFFYSSLTREGRENLVKFVLEKSKGSEEEHGNG' A
#
# COMPACT_ATOMS: atom_id res chain seq x y z
N MET A 1 -1.56 -0.18 16.24
CA MET A 1 -2.42 -0.68 15.15
C MET A 1 -1.70 -0.40 13.87
N ASP A 2 -1.27 -1.46 13.18
CA ASP A 2 -0.67 -1.35 11.87
C ASP A 2 -1.79 -1.29 10.83
N TYR A 3 -1.80 -0.22 10.03
CA TYR A 3 -2.72 -0.05 8.93
C TYR A 3 -1.93 0.25 7.65
N SER A 4 -2.56 -0.01 6.52
CA SER A 4 -1.97 0.23 5.20
C SER A 4 -3.05 0.78 4.31
N ILE A 5 -2.67 1.74 3.47
CA ILE A 5 -3.64 2.50 2.69
C ILE A 5 -3.57 2.05 1.24
N VAL A 6 -4.74 1.71 0.70
CA VAL A 6 -4.90 1.29 -0.68
C VAL A 6 -5.70 2.36 -1.42
N PHE A 7 -5.03 3.08 -2.32
CA PHE A 7 -5.66 4.02 -3.24
C PHE A 7 -6.28 3.24 -4.39
N THR A 8 -7.61 3.07 -4.36
CA THR A 8 -8.36 2.34 -5.41
C THR A 8 -8.66 3.22 -6.63
N LYS A 9 -9.09 2.60 -7.74
CA LYS A 9 -9.39 3.26 -9.03
C LYS A 9 -8.20 4.01 -9.67
N ALA A 10 -6.98 3.53 -9.47
CA ALA A 10 -5.77 4.15 -10.02
C ALA A 10 -5.79 4.35 -11.55
N ASP A 11 -6.54 3.53 -12.28
CA ASP A 11 -6.78 3.66 -13.73
C ASP A 11 -7.30 5.05 -14.17
N LYS A 12 -8.01 5.76 -13.29
CA LYS A 12 -8.58 7.09 -13.61
C LYS A 12 -7.59 8.24 -13.50
N LEU A 13 -6.36 7.97 -13.07
CA LEU A 13 -5.37 8.99 -12.77
C LEU A 13 -4.09 8.76 -13.56
N SER A 14 -3.57 9.82 -14.17
CA SER A 14 -2.22 9.81 -14.72
C SER A 14 -1.16 9.70 -13.62
N ASN A 15 0.06 9.30 -13.98
CA ASN A 15 1.16 9.16 -13.01
C ASN A 15 1.43 10.45 -12.21
N ASN A 16 1.33 11.62 -12.85
CA ASN A 16 1.51 12.91 -12.18
C ASN A 16 0.40 13.20 -11.16
N GLU A 17 -0.86 12.87 -11.51
CA GLU A 17 -2.00 13.05 -10.62
C GLU A 17 -1.98 12.09 -9.44
N ARG A 18 -1.59 10.83 -9.68
CA ARG A 18 -1.38 9.82 -8.63
C ARG A 18 -0.41 10.34 -7.57
N TYR A 19 0.72 10.93 -7.99
CA TYR A 19 1.71 11.48 -7.07
C TYR A 19 1.19 12.70 -6.29
N LYS A 20 0.46 13.60 -6.96
CA LYS A 20 -0.13 14.78 -6.31
C LYS A 20 -1.17 14.38 -5.27
N GLN A 21 -2.09 13.48 -5.62
CA GLN A 21 -3.11 12.99 -4.68
C GLN A 21 -2.48 12.24 -3.51
N MET A 22 -1.46 11.40 -3.74
CA MET A 22 -0.75 10.72 -2.66
C MET A 22 -0.20 11.72 -1.63
N LYS A 23 0.45 12.80 -2.08
CA LYS A 23 0.96 13.85 -1.18
C LYS A 23 -0.15 14.54 -0.40
N GLU A 24 -1.24 14.90 -1.07
CA GLU A 24 -2.37 15.57 -0.42
C GLU A 24 -3.05 14.68 0.62
N ILE A 25 -3.27 13.40 0.29
CA ILE A 25 -3.92 12.45 1.21
C ILE A 25 -3.02 12.17 2.42
N LYS A 26 -1.71 11.94 2.20
CA LYS A 26 -0.74 11.79 3.29
C LYS A 26 -0.74 12.98 4.25
N LYS A 27 -0.74 14.20 3.70
CA LYS A 27 -0.77 15.42 4.49
C LYS A 27 -2.09 15.57 5.26
N LYS A 28 -3.22 15.27 4.62
CA LYS A 28 -4.55 15.37 5.25
C LYS A 28 -4.76 14.36 6.36
N LEU A 29 -4.23 13.14 6.21
CA LEU A 29 -4.40 12.06 7.17
C LEU A 29 -3.23 11.95 8.17
N ASN A 30 -2.22 12.83 8.06
CA ASN A 30 -1.01 12.85 8.89
C ASN A 30 -0.26 11.50 8.97
N LEU A 31 -0.14 10.84 7.82
CA LEU A 31 0.39 9.48 7.69
C LEU A 31 1.90 9.53 7.51
N GLU A 32 2.64 9.56 8.61
CA GLU A 32 4.10 9.74 8.57
C GLU A 32 4.88 8.43 8.32
N LYS A 33 4.30 7.26 8.58
CA LYS A 33 5.00 5.96 8.55
C LYS A 33 4.19 4.78 8.01
N GLU A 34 3.49 4.97 6.90
CA GLU A 34 2.69 3.88 6.34
C GLU A 34 3.03 3.50 4.92
N ASN A 35 2.82 2.21 4.63
CA ASN A 35 2.89 1.68 3.29
C ASN A 35 1.62 2.07 2.54
N HIS A 36 1.81 2.65 1.36
CA HIS A 36 0.71 3.13 0.51
C HIS A 36 0.80 2.47 -0.86
N PHE A 37 -0.32 1.89 -1.28
CA PHE A 37 -0.43 1.12 -2.51
C PHE A 37 -1.43 1.77 -3.46
N PHE A 38 -1.15 1.72 -4.75
CA PHE A 38 -2.14 2.00 -5.79
C PHE A 38 -2.75 0.69 -6.27
N TYR A 39 -4.07 0.67 -6.41
CA TYR A 39 -4.82 -0.47 -6.89
C TYR A 39 -5.89 -0.05 -7.90
N SER A 40 -6.09 -0.87 -8.91
CA SER A 40 -7.19 -0.71 -9.86
C SER A 40 -7.94 -2.02 -9.99
N SER A 41 -9.22 -2.04 -9.63
CA SER A 41 -10.07 -3.23 -9.82
C SER A 41 -10.28 -3.56 -11.29
N LEU A 42 -10.25 -2.55 -12.17
CA LEU A 42 -10.51 -2.70 -13.61
C LEU A 42 -9.31 -3.32 -14.33
N THR A 43 -8.11 -2.76 -14.12
CA THR A 43 -6.89 -3.22 -14.79
C THR A 43 -6.13 -4.27 -13.97
N ARG A 44 -6.57 -4.53 -12.73
CA ARG A 44 -5.88 -5.36 -11.73
C ARG A 44 -4.48 -4.85 -11.37
N GLU A 45 -4.17 -3.61 -11.74
CA GLU A 45 -2.90 -2.96 -11.41
C GLU A 45 -2.68 -2.97 -9.89
N GLY A 46 -1.47 -3.30 -9.47
CA GLY A 46 -1.08 -3.35 -8.06
C GLY A 46 -1.56 -4.58 -7.28
N ARG A 47 -2.34 -5.48 -7.89
CA ARG A 47 -2.85 -6.70 -7.23
C ARG A 47 -1.74 -7.59 -6.70
N GLU A 48 -0.75 -7.92 -7.53
CA GLU A 48 0.32 -8.85 -7.16
C GLU A 48 1.17 -8.30 -6.01
N ASN A 49 1.57 -7.03 -6.10
CA ASN A 49 2.33 -6.35 -5.04
C ASN A 49 1.53 -6.28 -3.73
N LEU A 50 0.23 -5.99 -3.80
CA LEU A 50 -0.62 -5.91 -2.61
C LEU A 50 -0.81 -7.29 -1.97
N VAL A 51 -1.07 -8.33 -2.78
CA VAL A 51 -1.20 -9.72 -2.29
C VAL A 51 0.12 -10.19 -1.68
N LYS A 52 1.25 -9.92 -2.33
CA LYS A 52 2.58 -10.25 -1.80
C LYS A 52 2.82 -9.55 -0.47
N PHE A 53 2.54 -8.25 -0.39
CA PHE A 53 2.69 -7.48 0.85
C PHE A 53 1.83 -8.04 1.99
N VAL A 54 0.55 -8.36 1.73
CA VAL A 54 -0.35 -8.94 2.74
C VAL A 54 0.15 -10.32 3.17
N LEU A 55 0.63 -11.15 2.24
CA LEU A 55 1.20 -12.45 2.55
C LEU A 55 2.49 -12.34 3.37
N GLU A 56 3.41 -11.45 3.00
CA GLU A 56 4.65 -11.19 3.74
C GLU A 56 4.34 -10.67 5.15
N LYS A 57 3.39 -9.74 5.28
CA LYS A 57 2.94 -9.25 6.59
C LYS A 57 2.27 -10.33 7.43
N SER A 58 1.53 -11.24 6.81
CA SER A 58 0.90 -12.37 7.50
C SER A 58 1.90 -13.44 7.93
N LYS A 59 3.03 -13.57 7.23
CA LYS A 59 4.11 -14.53 7.57
C LYS A 59 5.14 -13.95 8.53
N GLY A 60 5.29 -12.62 8.55
CA GLY A 60 6.23 -11.90 9.41
C GLY A 60 5.93 -11.90 10.90
N SER A 61 4.96 -12.68 11.38
CA SER A 61 4.76 -12.96 12.82
C SER A 61 5.37 -14.28 13.30
N GLU A 62 6.03 -15.08 12.43
CA GLU A 62 6.64 -16.38 12.82
C GLU A 62 8.18 -16.45 12.74
N GLU A 63 8.89 -15.40 12.34
CA GLU A 63 10.37 -15.44 12.24
C GLU A 63 11.06 -14.21 12.86
N GLU A 64 10.92 -13.99 14.18
CA GLU A 64 11.94 -13.29 15.00
C GLU A 64 12.04 -13.87 16.44
N HIS A 65 11.83 -15.18 16.60
CA HIS A 65 12.36 -15.94 17.75
C HIS A 65 12.97 -17.26 17.23
N GLY A 66 14.16 -17.15 16.65
CA GLY A 66 14.89 -18.30 16.11
C GLY A 66 16.39 -18.02 16.02
N ASN A 67 17.06 -18.13 17.17
CA ASN A 67 18.46 -18.52 17.43
C ASN A 67 19.57 -18.21 16.40
N GLY A 68 20.66 -17.63 16.91
CA GLY A 68 22.01 -17.79 16.36
C GLY A 68 22.98 -16.70 16.72
#